data_AF-A0A9P7ZZI5-F1
#
_entry.id   AF-A0A9P7ZZI5-F1
#
_cell.length_a   1.000
_cell.length_b   1.000
_cell.length_c   1.000
_cell.angle_alpha   90.00
_cell.angle_beta   90.00
_cell.angle_gamma   90.00
#
_symmetry.space_group_name_H-M   'P 1'
#
loop_
_entity.id
_entity.type
_entity.pdbx_description
1 polymer ?
#
loop_
_entity_poly.entity_id
_entity_poly.type
_entity_poly.pdbx_seq_one_letter_code
_entity_poly.pdbx_strand_id
1 'polypeptide(L)'
;MSFTCGCNSSEQPKEPQFKKSKYFEDVAASFAINTKYQTLYAHYSWLVEARRDIPKAAVIEAELHNPADFAKPLKVPAIELQAQEGESPWPNRRFYVLSPRLETLTCGLHPVKLTIYKDESKKSVLGTHENAILSRIDTQYCLKDEFMEKMKEAAKNTEWKSAKSEGSTVQSGTGS
;
A
#
# COMPACT_ATOMS: atom_id res chain seq x y z
N MET A 1 -25.82 -10.99 1.94
CA MET A 1 -25.10 -11.26 0.67
C MET A 1 -23.62 -11.47 0.98
N SER A 2 -23.01 -12.48 0.37
CA SER A 2 -21.55 -12.69 0.39
C SER A 2 -20.86 -11.55 -0.35
N PHE A 3 -19.80 -10.97 0.22
CA PHE A 3 -19.02 -9.91 -0.42
C PHE A 3 -18.27 -10.47 -1.63
N THR A 4 -18.80 -10.25 -2.83
CA THR A 4 -18.29 -10.81 -4.09
C THR A 4 -16.94 -10.21 -4.48
N CYS A 5 -16.66 -9.00 -4.01
CA CYS A 5 -15.36 -8.34 -4.14
C CYS A 5 -14.28 -8.96 -3.24
N GLY A 6 -14.64 -9.82 -2.29
CA GLY A 6 -13.70 -10.39 -1.32
C GLY A 6 -13.01 -11.64 -1.83
N CYS A 7 -11.88 -11.97 -1.22
CA CYS A 7 -11.19 -13.23 -1.51
C CYS A 7 -11.97 -14.43 -0.96
N ASN A 8 -12.52 -15.26 -1.85
CA ASN A 8 -13.26 -16.47 -1.49
C ASN A 8 -12.35 -17.68 -1.17
N SER A 9 -11.06 -17.48 -0.94
CA SER A 9 -10.12 -18.55 -0.60
C SER A 9 -10.14 -18.86 0.90
N SER A 10 -10.23 -20.14 1.25
CA SER A 10 -9.99 -20.64 2.62
C SER A 10 -8.53 -20.48 3.06
N GLU A 11 -7.61 -20.36 2.10
CA GLU A 11 -6.20 -20.05 2.32
C GLU A 11 -5.99 -18.54 2.11
N GLN A 12 -6.01 -17.78 3.21
CA GLN A 12 -5.62 -16.37 3.15
C GLN A 12 -4.10 -16.24 3.20
N PRO A 13 -3.48 -15.47 2.29
CA PRO A 13 -2.04 -15.24 2.33
C PRO A 13 -1.65 -14.58 3.66
N LYS A 14 -0.49 -14.96 4.19
CA LYS A 14 0.08 -14.28 5.37
C LYS A 14 0.29 -12.81 5.07
N GLU A 15 -0.04 -11.97 6.04
CA GLU A 15 0.15 -10.52 5.93
C GLU A 15 1.64 -10.20 5.73
N PRO A 16 1.99 -9.43 4.68
CA PRO A 16 3.38 -9.06 4.44
C PRO A 16 3.84 -8.15 5.57
N GLN A 17 4.99 -8.48 6.15
CA GLN A 17 5.61 -7.62 7.16
C GLN A 17 6.42 -6.53 6.48
N PHE A 18 6.34 -5.31 7.01
CA PHE A 18 7.20 -4.21 6.59
C PHE A 18 8.66 -4.57 6.83
N LYS A 19 9.47 -4.42 5.79
CA LYS A 19 10.87 -4.80 5.74
C LYS A 19 11.77 -3.60 5.82
N LYS A 20 13.00 -3.88 6.21
CA LYS A 20 14.11 -2.92 6.22
C LYS A 20 15.24 -3.50 5.37
N SER A 21 15.73 -2.72 4.43
CA SER A 21 16.93 -3.01 3.64
C SER A 21 18.07 -2.07 4.04
N LYS A 22 19.17 -2.13 3.28
CA LYS A 22 20.30 -1.21 3.43
C LYS A 22 19.91 0.25 3.18
N TYR A 23 19.01 0.49 2.22
CA TYR A 23 18.68 1.83 1.74
C TYR A 23 17.26 2.28 2.10
N PHE A 24 16.32 1.36 2.29
CA PHE A 24 14.91 1.69 2.52
C PHE A 24 14.30 0.96 3.72
N GLU A 25 13.32 1.59 4.33
CA GLU A 25 12.35 1.02 5.27
C GLU A 25 10.94 1.20 4.72
N ASP A 26 10.15 0.14 4.75
CA ASP A 26 8.72 0.19 4.44
C ASP A 26 7.96 1.02 5.47
N VAL A 27 7.20 2.01 5.00
CA VAL A 27 6.33 2.85 5.86
C VAL A 27 4.86 2.51 5.66
N ALA A 28 4.44 2.31 4.42
CA ALA A 28 3.08 1.93 4.08
C ALA A 28 3.03 1.23 2.72
N ALA A 29 2.26 0.16 2.59
CA ALA A 29 2.03 -0.54 1.32
C ALA A 29 0.56 -0.93 1.21
N SER A 30 -0.13 -0.43 0.18
CA SER A 30 -1.59 -0.58 0.05
C SER A 30 -2.06 -0.43 -1.40
N PHE A 31 -3.38 -0.33 -1.55
CA PHE A 31 -4.04 -0.03 -2.81
C PHE A 31 -4.96 1.17 -2.65
N ALA A 32 -5.02 2.01 -3.68
CA ALA A 32 -6.07 3.01 -3.82
C ALA A 32 -7.14 2.49 -4.79
N ILE A 33 -8.39 2.43 -4.35
CA ILE A 33 -9.53 2.05 -5.19
C ILE A 33 -10.22 3.34 -5.68
N ASN A 34 -10.35 3.46 -7.01
CA ASN A 34 -11.09 4.54 -7.65
C ASN A 34 -12.54 4.12 -7.90
N THR A 35 -13.47 4.79 -7.24
CA THR A 35 -14.92 4.53 -7.29
C THR A 35 -15.67 5.50 -8.20
N LYS A 36 -14.97 6.30 -9.01
CA LYS A 36 -15.60 7.27 -9.93
C LYS A 36 -16.46 6.58 -10.99
N TYR A 37 -16.05 5.40 -11.45
CA TYR A 37 -16.72 4.62 -12.49
C TYR A 37 -17.41 3.37 -11.91
N GLN A 38 -18.31 2.75 -12.68
CA GLN A 38 -19.05 1.56 -12.24
C GLN A 38 -18.14 0.33 -12.07
N THR A 39 -17.10 0.22 -12.91
CA THR A 39 -15.97 -0.70 -12.73
C THR A 39 -14.95 -0.05 -11.80
N LEU A 40 -14.54 -0.77 -10.77
CA LEU A 40 -13.52 -0.30 -9.84
C LEU A 40 -12.13 -0.45 -10.46
N TYR A 41 -11.32 0.59 -10.32
CA TYR A 41 -9.91 0.54 -10.70
C TYR A 41 -9.03 0.62 -9.46
N ALA A 42 -7.88 -0.01 -9.53
CA ALA A 42 -6.91 -0.01 -8.43
C ALA A 42 -5.59 0.65 -8.86
N HIS A 43 -4.88 1.18 -7.87
CA HIS A 43 -3.48 1.55 -7.99
C HIS A 43 -2.71 0.92 -6.83
N TYR A 44 -1.57 0.29 -7.11
CA TYR A 44 -0.60 -0.02 -6.06
C TYR A 44 -0.06 1.29 -5.49
N SER A 45 0.04 1.36 -4.16
CA SER A 45 0.58 2.49 -3.41
C SER A 45 1.64 1.98 -2.45
N TRP A 46 2.84 2.54 -2.51
CA TRP A 46 3.93 2.12 -1.64
C TRP A 46 4.80 3.30 -1.22
N LEU A 47 4.93 3.50 0.08
CA LEU A 47 5.72 4.55 0.71
C LEU A 47 6.92 3.92 1.44
N VAL A 48 8.11 4.40 1.10
CA VAL A 48 9.35 4.01 1.75
C VAL A 48 10.11 5.23 2.27
N GLU A 49 10.88 5.01 3.31
CA GLU A 49 11.78 6.01 3.90
C GLU A 49 13.24 5.59 3.70
N ALA A 50 14.08 6.55 3.31
CA ALA A 50 15.52 6.31 3.15
C ALA A 50 16.20 6.07 4.50
N ARG A 51 17.01 5.03 4.59
CA ARG A 51 17.82 4.70 5.79
C ARG A 51 19.27 5.16 5.69
N ARG A 52 19.68 5.59 4.51
CA ARG A 52 21.03 6.06 4.17
C ARG A 52 20.91 7.17 3.16
N ASP A 53 21.99 7.95 3.05
CA ASP A 53 22.07 8.92 1.98
C ASP A 53 22.06 8.22 0.62
N ILE A 54 21.18 8.69 -0.25
CA ILE A 54 21.02 8.25 -1.63
C ILE A 54 21.47 9.43 -2.48
N PRO A 55 22.42 9.26 -3.42
CA PRO A 55 22.89 10.38 -4.24
C PRO A 55 21.72 11.12 -4.91
N LYS A 56 21.75 12.45 -4.97
CA LYS A 56 20.67 13.24 -5.60
C LYS A 56 20.45 12.91 -7.08
N ALA A 57 21.52 12.47 -7.77
CA ALA A 57 21.44 12.04 -9.16
C ALA A 57 20.85 10.62 -9.32
N ALA A 58 20.68 9.87 -8.23
CA ALA A 58 20.17 8.51 -8.29
C ALA A 58 18.71 8.48 -8.73
N VAL A 59 18.38 7.51 -9.57
CA VAL A 59 17.01 7.25 -10.02
C VAL A 59 16.51 6.01 -9.30
N ILE A 60 15.32 6.10 -8.73
CA ILE A 60 14.67 4.98 -8.06
C ILE A 60 13.50 4.53 -8.94
N GLU A 61 13.54 3.28 -9.38
CA GLU A 61 12.49 2.67 -10.19
C GLU A 61 11.84 1.53 -9.41
N ALA A 62 10.52 1.48 -9.45
CA ALA A 62 9.74 0.37 -8.94
C ALA A 62 9.36 -0.57 -10.09
N GLU A 63 9.55 -1.87 -9.86
CA GLU A 63 8.94 -2.96 -10.61
C GLU A 63 7.76 -3.49 -9.80
N LEU A 64 6.56 -3.40 -10.38
CA LEU A 64 5.31 -3.81 -9.75
C LEU A 64 4.70 -4.95 -10.55
N HIS A 65 4.01 -5.85 -9.85
CA HIS A 65 3.22 -6.89 -10.48
C HIS A 65 2.23 -6.30 -11.52
N ASN A 66 2.15 -6.91 -12.71
CA ASN A 66 1.21 -6.53 -13.75
C ASN A 66 0.13 -7.60 -13.91
N PRO A 67 -1.10 -7.38 -13.43
CA PRO A 67 -2.19 -8.35 -13.54
C PRO A 67 -2.57 -8.70 -15.00
N ALA A 68 -2.28 -7.82 -15.96
CA ALA A 68 -2.61 -8.04 -17.37
C ALA A 68 -1.54 -8.83 -18.14
N ASP A 69 -0.27 -8.80 -17.69
CA ASP A 69 0.85 -9.50 -18.33
C ASP A 69 1.93 -9.83 -17.29
N PHE A 70 1.86 -11.03 -16.72
CA PHE A 70 2.80 -11.50 -15.69
C PHE A 70 4.27 -11.50 -16.16
N ALA A 71 4.52 -11.59 -17.47
CA ALA A 71 5.87 -11.57 -18.01
C ALA A 71 6.46 -10.14 -18.08
N LYS A 72 5.63 -9.10 -17.95
CA LYS A 72 6.03 -7.69 -18.07
C LYS A 72 5.59 -6.88 -16.86
N PRO A 73 6.43 -6.80 -15.81
CA PRO A 73 6.12 -5.96 -14.66
C PRO A 73 5.97 -4.49 -15.05
N LEU A 74 5.13 -3.77 -14.32
CA LEU A 74 4.96 -2.33 -14.48
C LEU A 74 6.20 -1.64 -13.91
N LYS A 75 6.83 -0.78 -14.72
CA LYS A 75 7.97 0.03 -14.30
C LYS A 75 7.52 1.47 -14.09
N VAL A 76 7.71 1.99 -12.88
CA VAL A 76 7.38 3.38 -12.55
C VAL A 76 8.50 4.03 -11.74
N PRO A 77 8.76 5.33 -11.92
CA PRO A 77 9.67 6.05 -11.05
C PRO A 77 9.07 6.18 -9.65
N ALA A 78 9.91 6.11 -8.61
CA ALA A 78 9.52 6.53 -7.28
C ALA A 78 9.63 8.06 -7.19
N ILE A 79 8.59 8.70 -6.68
CA ILE A 79 8.51 10.15 -6.54
C ILE A 79 9.06 10.53 -5.18
N GLU A 80 10.10 11.37 -5.16
CA GLU A 80 10.58 11.95 -3.91
C GLU A 80 9.53 12.94 -3.38
N LEU A 81 9.05 12.69 -2.17
CA LEU A 81 8.13 13.58 -1.50
C LEU A 81 8.90 14.74 -0.88
N GLN A 82 8.24 15.89 -0.75
CA GLN A 82 8.74 17.04 0.00
C GLN A 82 7.75 17.40 1.10
N ALA A 83 8.25 17.80 2.27
CA ALA A 83 7.42 18.34 3.34
C ALA A 83 6.69 19.60 2.82
N GLN A 84 5.47 19.83 3.28
CA GLN A 84 4.72 21.00 2.84
C GLN A 84 5.35 22.29 3.38
N GLU A 85 5.04 23.41 2.73
CA GLU A 85 5.50 24.72 3.21
C GLU A 85 4.95 24.98 4.63
N GLY A 86 5.85 25.28 5.57
CA GLY A 86 5.51 25.48 6.98
C GLY A 86 5.57 24.22 7.85
N GLU A 87 5.79 23.03 7.27
CA GLU A 87 6.06 21.81 8.03
C GLU A 87 7.55 21.67 8.37
N SER A 88 7.84 20.97 9.48
CA SER A 88 9.21 20.57 9.77
C SER A 88 9.70 19.57 8.72
N PRO A 89 10.95 19.71 8.20
CA PRO A 89 11.49 18.77 7.24
C PRO A 89 11.52 17.36 7.84
N TRP A 90 11.19 16.36 7.04
CA TRP A 90 11.28 14.98 7.49
C TRP A 90 12.73 14.62 7.80
N PRO A 91 12.98 13.81 8.85
CA PRO A 91 14.33 13.42 9.25
C PRO A 91 15.05 12.65 8.14
N ASN A 92 14.29 11.91 7.33
CA ASN A 92 14.77 11.13 6.20
C ASN A 92 13.94 11.43 4.95
N ARG A 93 14.58 11.31 3.79
CA ARG A 93 13.91 11.43 2.48
C ARG A 93 12.89 10.30 2.31
N ARG A 94 11.73 10.63 1.74
CA ARG A 94 10.63 9.69 1.50
C ARG A 94 10.35 9.57 0.02
N PHE A 95 10.05 8.35 -0.40
CA PHE A 95 9.75 8.04 -1.79
C PHE A 95 8.42 7.33 -1.87
N TYR A 96 7.56 7.85 -2.74
CA TYR A 96 6.24 7.32 -2.99
C TYR A 96 6.17 6.70 -4.38
N VAL A 97 5.68 5.47 -4.42
CA VAL A 97 5.44 4.72 -5.64
C VAL A 97 3.94 4.61 -5.85
N LEU A 98 3.50 4.97 -7.05
CA LEU A 98 2.12 4.83 -7.48
C LEU A 98 2.08 4.13 -8.83
N SER A 99 1.36 3.02 -8.93
CA SER A 99 1.19 2.36 -10.23
C SER A 99 0.28 3.17 -11.16
N PRO A 100 0.37 2.94 -12.48
CA PRO A 100 -0.72 3.29 -13.37
C PRO A 100 -2.01 2.58 -12.95
N ARG A 101 -3.10 2.99 -13.57
CA ARG A 101 -4.40 2.36 -13.38
C ARG A 101 -4.32 0.87 -13.72
N LEU A 102 -4.76 0.04 -12.78
CA LEU A 102 -4.97 -1.39 -12.98
C LEU A 102 -6.43 -1.61 -13.34
N GLU A 103 -6.69 -2.21 -14.51
CA GLU A 103 -8.04 -2.60 -14.93
C GLU A 103 -8.60 -3.72 -14.04
N THR A 104 -7.73 -4.63 -13.60
CA THR A 104 -8.06 -5.71 -12.68
C THR A 104 -7.02 -5.80 -11.57
N LEU A 105 -7.48 -6.15 -10.38
CA LEU A 105 -6.66 -6.53 -9.25
C LEU A 105 -7.27 -7.79 -8.66
N THR A 106 -6.47 -8.85 -8.61
CA THR A 106 -6.89 -10.13 -8.03
C THR A 106 -6.51 -10.19 -6.56
N CYS A 107 -7.10 -11.13 -5.85
CA CYS A 107 -6.66 -11.48 -4.51
C CYS A 107 -5.25 -12.07 -4.49
N GLY A 108 -4.47 -11.75 -3.46
CA GLY A 108 -3.16 -12.37 -3.23
C GLY A 108 -2.05 -11.39 -2.88
N LEU A 109 -0.84 -11.92 -2.81
CA LEU A 109 0.37 -11.14 -2.60
C LEU A 109 0.94 -10.72 -3.94
N HIS A 110 1.11 -9.41 -4.11
CA HIS A 110 1.69 -8.82 -5.32
C HIS A 110 3.11 -8.36 -5.01
N PRO A 111 4.14 -9.04 -5.54
CA PRO A 111 5.51 -8.66 -5.28
C PRO A 111 5.82 -7.28 -5.89
N VAL A 112 6.60 -6.50 -5.16
CA VAL A 112 7.08 -5.19 -5.57
C VAL A 112 8.56 -5.07 -5.27
N LYS A 113 9.30 -4.36 -6.13
CA LYS A 113 10.73 -4.18 -5.99
C LYS A 113 11.13 -2.76 -6.35
N LEU A 114 11.92 -2.11 -5.50
CA LEU A 114 12.67 -0.92 -5.83
C LEU A 114 14.08 -1.28 -6.27
N THR A 115 14.56 -0.57 -7.29
CA THR A 115 15.95 -0.56 -7.70
C THR A 115 16.45 0.87 -7.69
N ILE A 116 17.57 1.10 -6.99
CA ILE A 116 18.27 2.38 -6.97
C ILE A 116 19.37 2.30 -8.03
N TYR A 117 19.26 3.12 -9.06
CA TYR A 117 20.29 3.31 -10.05
C TYR A 117 21.14 4.53 -9.70
N LYS A 118 22.42 4.50 -10.05
CA LYS A 118 23.33 5.62 -9.82
C LYS A 118 22.87 6.92 -10.50
N ASP A 119 22.28 6.78 -11.68
CA ASP A 119 21.81 7.86 -12.54
C ASP A 119 20.79 7.36 -13.57
N GLU A 120 20.27 8.29 -14.39
CA GLU A 120 19.31 8.06 -15.49
C GLU A 120 19.78 7.03 -16.52
N SER A 121 21.07 6.72 -16.64
CA SER A 121 21.54 5.70 -17.58
C SER A 121 21.09 4.29 -17.18
N LYS A 122 20.72 4.08 -15.90
CA LYS A 122 20.30 2.80 -15.32
C LYS A 122 21.30 1.65 -15.51
N LYS A 123 22.56 1.95 -15.83
CA LYS A 123 23.62 0.95 -16.03
C LYS A 123 24.24 0.42 -14.74
N SER A 124 24.17 1.19 -13.66
CA SER A 124 24.79 0.85 -12.37
C SER A 124 23.74 0.85 -11.27
N VAL A 125 23.57 -0.31 -10.63
CA VAL A 125 22.66 -0.47 -9.48
C VAL A 125 23.43 -0.22 -8.18
N LEU A 126 22.86 0.63 -7.31
CA LEU A 126 23.38 0.90 -5.96
C LEU A 126 22.76 -0.03 -4.91
N GLY A 127 21.50 -0.42 -5.10
CA GLY A 127 20.80 -1.31 -4.18
C GLY A 127 19.37 -1.62 -4.63
N THR A 128 18.77 -2.61 -3.98
CA THR A 128 17.38 -3.00 -4.19
C THR A 128 16.64 -3.10 -2.86
N HIS A 129 15.31 -3.06 -2.92
CA HIS A 129 14.43 -3.31 -1.80
C HIS A 129 13.16 -3.99 -2.29
N GLU A 130 12.72 -5.05 -1.62
CA GLU A 130 11.63 -5.89 -2.07
C GLU A 130 10.57 -6.02 -0.99
N ASN A 131 9.31 -5.93 -1.37
CA ASN A 131 8.16 -6.12 -0.49
C ASN A 131 7.04 -6.85 -1.28
N ALA A 132 5.88 -7.05 -0.65
CA ALA A 132 4.68 -7.49 -1.32
C ALA A 132 3.48 -6.70 -0.80
N ILE A 133 2.53 -6.44 -1.69
CA ILE A 133 1.28 -5.75 -1.35
C ILE A 133 0.16 -6.79 -1.35
N LEU A 134 -0.51 -6.97 -0.21
CA LEU A 134 -1.61 -7.93 -0.05
C LEU A 134 -2.92 -7.33 -0.54
N SER A 135 -3.46 -7.84 -1.64
CA SER A 135 -4.83 -7.55 -2.05
C SER A 135 -5.80 -8.51 -1.38
N ARG A 136 -6.80 -7.95 -0.69
CA ARG A 136 -7.98 -8.67 -0.19
C ARG A 136 -9.24 -8.43 -1.04
N ILE A 137 -9.05 -7.79 -2.19
CA ILE A 137 -10.13 -7.40 -3.09
C ILE A 137 -9.86 -8.02 -4.46
N ASP A 138 -10.90 -8.58 -5.06
CA ASP A 138 -10.93 -8.98 -6.46
C ASP A 138 -11.81 -8.00 -7.24
N THR A 139 -11.20 -7.14 -8.05
CA THR A 139 -11.96 -6.11 -8.79
C THR A 139 -12.63 -6.66 -10.05
N GLN A 140 -12.28 -7.87 -10.52
CA GLN A 140 -12.89 -8.46 -11.71
C GLN A 140 -14.38 -8.74 -11.49
N TYR A 141 -14.75 -9.13 -10.27
CA TYR A 141 -16.11 -9.49 -9.88
C TYR A 141 -16.80 -8.42 -9.02
N CYS A 142 -16.13 -7.29 -8.78
CA CYS A 142 -16.60 -6.30 -7.84
C CYS A 142 -17.41 -5.19 -8.50
N LEU A 143 -18.69 -5.09 -8.13
CA LEU A 143 -19.55 -3.97 -8.49
C LEU A 143 -19.37 -2.83 -7.49
N LYS A 144 -19.30 -1.60 -7.99
CA LYS A 144 -19.16 -0.38 -7.17
C LYS A 144 -20.17 -0.30 -6.03
N ASP A 145 -21.44 -0.57 -6.30
CA ASP A 145 -22.50 -0.36 -5.30
C ASP A 145 -22.35 -1.32 -4.11
N GLU A 146 -22.06 -2.59 -4.39
CA GLU A 146 -21.77 -3.60 -3.37
C GLU A 146 -20.51 -3.22 -2.56
N PHE A 147 -19.44 -2.78 -3.24
CA PHE A 147 -18.22 -2.32 -2.58
C PHE A 147 -18.49 -1.17 -1.61
N MET A 148 -19.22 -0.15 -2.08
CA MET A 148 -19.52 1.03 -1.27
C MET A 148 -20.44 0.72 -0.10
N GLU A 149 -21.42 -0.17 -0.26
CA GLU A 149 -22.29 -0.63 0.82
C GLU A 149 -21.47 -1.34 1.91
N LYS A 150 -20.62 -2.29 1.51
CA LYS A 150 -19.79 -3.08 2.44
C LYS A 150 -18.74 -2.25 3.15
N MET A 151 -18.11 -1.30 2.46
CA MET A 151 -17.16 -0.37 3.10
C MET A 151 -17.86 0.57 4.09
N LYS A 152 -19.09 1.02 3.81
CA LYS A 152 -19.90 1.79 4.78
C LYS A 152 -20.28 0.96 6.00
N GLU A 153 -20.68 -0.29 5.82
CA GLU A 153 -20.94 -1.23 6.92
C GLU A 153 -19.70 -1.46 7.78
N ALA A 154 -18.54 -1.69 7.14
CA ALA A 154 -17.27 -1.88 7.83
C ALA A 154 -16.85 -0.64 8.63
N ALA A 155 -17.00 0.55 8.06
CA ALA A 155 -16.72 1.82 8.74
C ALA A 155 -17.58 1.97 10.01
N LYS A 156 -18.90 1.78 9.90
CA LYS A 156 -19.82 1.84 11.05
C LYS A 156 -19.47 0.85 12.16
N ASN A 157 -19.09 -0.38 11.77
CA ASN A 157 -18.69 -1.41 12.74
C ASN A 157 -17.34 -1.12 13.41
N THR A 158 -16.46 -0.39 12.73
CA THR A 158 -15.17 0.04 13.30
C THR A 158 -15.39 1.16 14.31
N GLU A 159 -16.23 2.14 14.00
CA GLU A 159 -16.63 3.20 14.94
C GLU A 159 -17.28 2.62 16.21
N TRP A 160 -18.16 1.62 16.07
CA TRP A 160 -18.79 0.95 17.21
C TRP A 160 -17.82 0.15 18.09
N LYS A 161 -16.80 -0.48 17.50
CA LYS A 161 -15.78 -1.22 18.26
C LYS A 161 -14.80 -0.29 18.98
N SER A 162 -14.40 0.80 18.33
CA SER A 162 -13.56 1.84 18.96
C SER A 162 -14.28 2.53 20.12
N ALA A 163 -15.59 2.79 19.99
CA ALA A 163 -16.42 3.34 21.07
C ALA A 163 -16.59 2.39 22.26
N LYS A 164 -16.58 1.06 22.04
CA LYS A 164 -16.65 0.07 23.13
C LYS A 164 -15.31 -0.15 23.85
N SER A 165 -14.17 0.05 23.19
CA SER A 165 -12.85 -0.06 23.83
C SER A 165 -12.53 1.09 24.78
N GLU A 166 -13.15 2.26 24.62
CA GLU A 166 -13.00 3.39 25.55
C GLU A 166 -13.98 3.33 26.75
N GLY A 167 -14.87 2.33 26.79
CA GLY A 167 -15.92 2.18 27.80
C GLY A 167 -15.66 1.12 28.88
N SER A 168 -14.43 0.65 29.07
CA SER A 168 -14.07 -0.29 30.15
C SER A 168 -12.95 0.26 31.02
N THR A 169 -13.25 1.32 31.76
CA THR A 169 -12.60 1.56 33.05
C THR A 169 -13.57 2.32 33.93
N VAL A 170 -14.39 1.63 34.74
CA VAL A 170 -14.78 2.06 36.09
C VAL A 170 -15.30 0.84 36.88
N GLN A 171 -14.62 0.49 37.97
CA GLN A 171 -15.21 0.32 39.30
C GLN A 171 -14.06 0.37 40.31
N SER A 172 -13.78 1.53 40.90
CA SER A 172 -14.47 2.17 42.04
C SER A 172 -13.82 1.76 43.35
N GLY A 173 -12.86 2.58 43.79
CA GLY A 173 -12.42 2.60 45.18
C GLY A 173 -13.46 3.29 46.06
N THR A 174 -13.85 2.58 47.11
CA THR A 174 -14.45 3.06 48.36
C THR A 174 -13.75 2.19 49.41
N GLY A 175 -12.94 2.70 50.34
CA GLY A 175 -13.19 3.81 51.23
C GLY A 175 -13.57 3.22 52.59
N SER A 176 -12.57 2.96 53.43
CA SER A 176 -12.56 3.03 54.90
C SER A 176 -11.12 2.85 55.38
#